data_AF-A0A1Y3BWP9-F1
#
_entry.id   AF-A0A1Y3BWP9-F1
#
_cell.length_a   1.000
_cell.length_b   1.000
_cell.length_c   1.000
_cell.angle_alpha   90.00
_cell.angle_beta   90.00
_cell.angle_gamma   90.00
#
_symmetry.space_group_name_H-M   'P 1'
#
loop_
_entity.id
_entity.type
_entity.pdbx_description
1 polymer ?
#
loop_
_entity_poly.entity_id
_entity_poly.type
_entity_poly.pdbx_seq_one_letter_code
_entity_poly.pdbx_strand_id
1 'polypeptide(L)'
;MTIALGKFTKDENDLFDIMDDWLRRDRFVFVGWGWFTGTTFVTSWYTHGLASSYLEGCNFLTAAVSTPANSLAHSLLLLWGPEAQGDFTRWCQLGGLWTFVALHGAFGLIGFMLRQFELARSVQLRPYNAIAFSGPIAVFVSVFLIYPLGQSGWFFAPSFGVAAIFRFILFFQGFHNWTLNPFHMMGVAGVLGAALLCAIHGATVENTLFEDGDGANTFRAFNPTQAEETYSMVTANRFWSQIFGVAFSNKRWLHFFMLFVPVTGLWMSALGVVGLALNLRAYDFVFVLGWRLKISLMKTLYSLRRFYPVETLFNGTLALAGRDQETTGFAWWAGNARLINLSGKLLGAHVAHAGLIVFWAGAMNLFEVAHFVPEKPMYEQGLILLPHLATLGWGVGPGGEVIDTFPYFVSGVLHLISSAVLGFGGIYHALLGPETLEESFPFFGYVWKDRNKMTTILFYGPTGPEASQAQAFTFLVRDQRLGANVGSAQGPTGLGKYLMRSPTGEVIFGGETMRFWDLRAPWLEPLRGPNGLDLSRLKKDIQPWQERRSAEYMTHAPLGSLNSVGGVATEINAVNYVSPRSWLATSHFVLGFFFFVGHLWHAGRARAAAAGFEKGIDRDFEPVLSMTLLIETVY
;
A
#
# COMPACT_ATOMS: atom_id res chain seq x y z
N MET A 1 34.33 7.82 12.81
CA MET A 1 35.31 7.59 13.89
C MET A 1 35.76 6.14 13.79
N THR A 2 36.98 5.89 13.31
CA THR A 2 37.48 4.52 13.08
C THR A 2 38.03 3.98 14.38
N ILE A 3 37.32 3.04 15.02
CA ILE A 3 37.77 2.45 16.29
C ILE A 3 38.80 1.37 15.95
N ALA A 4 40.09 1.67 16.15
CA ALA A 4 41.14 0.68 16.09
C ALA A 4 41.02 -0.26 17.30
N LEU A 5 40.47 -1.46 17.09
CA LEU A 5 40.49 -2.51 18.11
C LEU A 5 41.94 -2.84 18.50
N GLY A 6 42.15 -3.01 19.80
CA GLY A 6 43.49 -3.16 20.38
C GLY A 6 44.19 -4.41 19.86
N LYS A 7 45.40 -4.22 19.31
CA LYS A 7 46.28 -5.32 18.90
C LYS A 7 46.77 -6.05 20.15
N PHE A 8 46.19 -7.22 20.45
CA PHE A 8 46.60 -8.05 21.59
C PHE A 8 48.10 -8.33 21.55
N THR A 9 48.77 -8.14 22.68
CA THR A 9 50.22 -8.31 22.81
C THR A 9 50.57 -9.54 23.63
N LYS A 10 51.31 -10.45 22.98
CA LYS A 10 52.17 -11.52 23.52
C LYS A 10 51.54 -12.89 23.86
N ASP A 11 51.98 -13.84 23.03
CA ASP A 11 52.71 -15.08 23.41
C ASP A 11 51.95 -16.41 23.58
N GLU A 12 50.63 -16.45 23.63
CA GLU A 12 49.87 -17.70 23.37
C GLU A 12 48.70 -17.41 22.40
N ASN A 13 48.92 -17.67 21.12
CA ASN A 13 47.86 -17.68 20.10
C ASN A 13 47.57 -19.13 19.71
N ASP A 14 46.54 -19.74 20.29
CA ASP A 14 46.02 -21.01 19.75
C ASP A 14 45.30 -20.75 18.42
N LEU A 15 45.01 -21.82 17.67
CA LEU A 15 44.20 -21.76 16.45
C LEU A 15 42.84 -21.09 16.72
N PHE A 16 42.29 -21.26 17.91
CA PHE A 16 41.05 -20.62 18.36
C PHE A 16 41.11 -19.09 18.30
N ASP A 17 42.15 -18.47 18.85
CA ASP A 17 42.27 -17.00 18.94
C ASP A 17 42.52 -16.37 17.57
N ILE A 18 43.27 -17.07 16.71
CA ILE A 18 43.50 -16.67 15.30
C ILE A 18 42.18 -16.72 14.51
N MET A 19 41.32 -17.70 14.78
CA MET A 19 39.99 -17.79 14.18
C MET A 19 39.02 -16.72 14.73
N ASP A 20 39.04 -16.43 16.03
CA ASP A 20 38.20 -15.39 16.63
C ASP A 20 38.56 -13.98 16.11
N ASP A 21 39.85 -13.64 16.02
CA ASP A 21 40.30 -12.41 15.35
C ASP A 21 39.81 -12.37 13.90
N TRP A 22 40.02 -13.44 13.12
CA TRP A 22 39.60 -13.46 11.72
C TRP A 22 38.08 -13.33 11.55
N LEU A 23 37.28 -13.90 12.45
CA LEU A 23 35.81 -13.80 12.42
C LEU A 23 35.31 -12.39 12.75
N ARG A 24 35.94 -11.70 13.72
CA ARG A 24 35.52 -10.36 14.18
C ARG A 24 35.85 -9.21 13.23
N ARG A 25 36.68 -9.41 12.18
CA ARG A 25 37.15 -8.32 11.31
C ARG A 25 36.02 -7.62 10.56
N ASP A 26 35.96 -6.29 10.71
CA ASP A 26 35.03 -5.38 10.04
C ASP A 26 35.03 -5.57 8.51
N ARG A 27 33.97 -6.19 7.99
CA ARG A 27 33.77 -6.45 6.56
C ARG A 27 32.29 -6.35 6.19
N PHE A 28 32.01 -5.88 4.99
CA PHE A 28 30.67 -5.96 4.38
C PHE A 28 30.39 -7.40 3.94
N VAL A 29 29.21 -7.93 4.29
CA VAL A 29 28.78 -9.30 3.97
C VAL A 29 27.30 -9.29 3.59
N PHE A 30 26.94 -9.98 2.51
CA PHE A 30 25.56 -10.09 2.01
C PHE A 30 25.37 -11.46 1.33
N VAL A 31 24.50 -12.33 1.86
CA VAL A 31 24.16 -13.64 1.27
C VAL A 31 22.71 -14.00 1.62
N GLY A 32 21.93 -14.49 0.66
CA GLY A 32 20.62 -15.10 0.89
C GLY A 32 20.15 -15.89 -0.32
N TRP A 33 20.10 -17.22 -0.23
CA TRP A 33 19.72 -18.15 -1.30
C TRP A 33 18.80 -19.25 -0.74
N GLY A 34 17.89 -19.79 -1.54
CA GLY A 34 16.89 -20.79 -1.12
C GLY A 34 15.47 -20.41 -1.53
N TRP A 35 14.82 -19.49 -0.80
CA TRP A 35 13.45 -19.04 -1.11
C TRP A 35 13.28 -18.58 -2.57
N PHE A 36 14.21 -17.76 -3.05
CA PHE A 36 14.22 -17.25 -4.43
C PHE A 36 14.33 -18.37 -5.49
N THR A 37 15.04 -19.45 -5.18
CA THR A 37 15.15 -20.62 -6.08
C THR A 37 13.79 -21.31 -6.21
N GLY A 38 13.08 -21.50 -5.09
CA GLY A 38 11.76 -22.12 -5.08
C GLY A 38 10.70 -21.26 -5.82
N THR A 39 10.59 -19.98 -5.49
CA THR A 39 9.63 -19.07 -6.16
C THR A 39 9.94 -18.80 -7.63
N THR A 40 11.16 -19.09 -8.10
CA THR A 40 11.51 -18.95 -9.52
C THR A 40 11.28 -20.22 -10.33
N PHE A 41 11.58 -21.40 -9.78
CA PHE A 41 11.68 -22.64 -10.58
C PHE A 41 10.84 -23.83 -10.11
N VAL A 42 10.20 -23.80 -8.92
CA VAL A 42 9.63 -25.01 -8.31
C VAL A 42 8.11 -24.98 -8.17
N THR A 43 7.49 -25.98 -8.81
CA THR A 43 6.06 -26.28 -8.76
C THR A 43 5.59 -26.78 -7.38
N SER A 44 4.29 -26.66 -7.12
CA SER A 44 3.61 -27.34 -6.02
C SER A 44 2.40 -28.16 -6.50
N TRP A 45 2.42 -28.60 -7.76
CA TRP A 45 1.43 -29.52 -8.32
C TRP A 45 1.33 -30.81 -7.47
N TYR A 46 2.46 -31.45 -7.16
CA TYR A 46 2.49 -32.71 -6.42
C TYR A 46 2.14 -32.59 -4.92
N THR A 47 2.08 -31.37 -4.35
CA THR A 47 1.80 -31.14 -2.93
C THR A 47 0.47 -30.42 -2.67
N HIS A 48 0.03 -29.53 -3.56
CA HIS A 48 -1.19 -28.72 -3.43
C HIS A 48 -2.07 -28.69 -4.69
N GLY A 49 -1.61 -29.22 -5.83
CA GLY A 49 -2.29 -29.07 -7.12
C GLY A 49 -2.19 -27.65 -7.71
N LEU A 50 -1.12 -26.91 -7.39
CA LEU A 50 -0.95 -25.50 -7.74
C LEU A 50 0.34 -25.24 -8.53
N ALA A 51 0.25 -24.35 -9.51
CA ALA A 51 1.41 -23.59 -9.99
C ALA A 51 1.87 -22.61 -8.91
N SER A 52 3.17 -22.46 -8.72
CA SER A 52 3.73 -21.65 -7.62
C SER A 52 5.05 -20.93 -7.94
N SER A 53 5.53 -20.97 -9.19
CA SER A 53 6.81 -20.38 -9.59
C SER A 53 6.71 -19.45 -10.82
N TYR A 54 7.67 -18.54 -10.97
CA TYR A 54 7.78 -17.68 -12.16
C TYR A 54 7.87 -18.51 -13.46
N LEU A 55 8.53 -19.68 -13.43
CA LEU A 55 8.60 -20.64 -14.53
C LEU A 55 7.22 -21.15 -14.98
N GLU A 56 6.26 -21.24 -14.08
CA GLU A 56 4.87 -21.66 -14.36
C GLU A 56 3.93 -20.47 -14.66
N GLY A 57 4.47 -19.26 -14.81
CA GLY A 57 3.69 -18.05 -15.08
C GLY A 57 3.06 -17.39 -13.84
N CYS A 58 3.46 -17.76 -12.62
CA CYS A 58 3.11 -16.96 -11.44
C CYS A 58 3.79 -15.59 -11.47
N ASN A 59 3.27 -14.65 -10.68
CA ASN A 59 3.86 -13.33 -10.47
C ASN A 59 4.27 -13.17 -9.00
N PHE A 60 4.85 -12.02 -8.62
CA PHE A 60 5.37 -11.78 -7.27
C PHE A 60 4.33 -11.98 -6.15
N LEU A 61 3.03 -11.79 -6.44
CA LEU A 61 1.97 -12.01 -5.47
C LEU A 61 1.59 -13.50 -5.35
N THR A 62 1.68 -14.28 -6.44
CA THR A 62 1.20 -15.66 -6.49
C THR A 62 2.30 -16.73 -6.35
N ALA A 63 3.55 -16.39 -6.62
CA ALA A 63 4.68 -17.31 -6.43
C ALA A 63 4.91 -17.63 -4.94
N ALA A 64 5.20 -18.89 -4.62
CA ALA A 64 5.35 -19.39 -3.25
C ALA A 64 6.26 -20.62 -3.17
N VAL A 65 6.98 -20.79 -2.06
CA VAL A 65 7.51 -22.11 -1.67
C VAL A 65 6.45 -22.82 -0.83
N SER A 66 5.72 -23.74 -1.45
CA SER A 66 4.57 -24.43 -0.85
C SER A 66 4.96 -25.52 0.15
N THR A 67 4.13 -25.72 1.17
CA THR A 67 4.31 -26.76 2.19
C THR A 67 4.27 -28.18 1.59
N PRO A 68 4.93 -29.17 2.23
CA PRO A 68 4.83 -30.58 1.84
C PRO A 68 3.38 -31.10 1.91
N ALA A 69 3.07 -32.15 1.14
CA ALA A 69 1.77 -32.82 1.18
C ALA A 69 1.44 -33.35 2.58
N ASN A 70 0.16 -33.36 2.99
CA ASN A 70 -0.22 -33.79 4.35
C ASN A 70 0.10 -35.27 4.64
N SER A 71 0.26 -36.10 3.61
CA SER A 71 0.74 -37.49 3.72
C SER A 71 2.18 -37.62 4.23
N LEU A 72 2.98 -36.55 4.19
CA LEU A 72 4.35 -36.49 4.72
C LEU A 72 4.39 -36.03 6.20
N ALA A 73 3.23 -35.72 6.79
CA ALA A 73 3.05 -35.29 8.17
C ALA A 73 4.11 -34.25 8.61
N HIS A 74 4.94 -34.59 9.61
CA HIS A 74 6.00 -33.73 10.14
C HIS A 74 7.41 -34.18 9.75
N SER A 75 7.57 -34.95 8.66
CA SER A 75 8.90 -35.34 8.19
C SER A 75 9.80 -34.12 8.00
N LEU A 76 11.05 -34.20 8.48
CA LEU A 76 12.07 -33.18 8.20
C LEU A 76 12.35 -33.05 6.70
N LEU A 77 11.99 -34.08 5.91
CA LEU A 77 12.09 -34.13 4.45
C LEU A 77 13.50 -33.72 4.00
N LEU A 78 14.50 -34.40 4.56
CA LEU A 78 15.91 -34.17 4.23
C LEU A 78 16.20 -34.69 2.82
N LEU A 79 17.16 -34.09 2.11
CA LEU A 79 17.52 -34.52 0.75
C LEU A 79 18.01 -35.99 0.73
N TRP A 80 18.74 -36.39 1.77
CA TRP A 80 19.19 -37.77 2.02
C TRP A 80 18.19 -38.59 2.87
N GLY A 81 16.98 -38.07 3.11
CA GLY A 81 15.91 -38.74 3.86
C GLY A 81 15.26 -39.88 3.07
N PRO A 82 14.52 -40.78 3.73
CA PRO A 82 13.92 -41.96 3.09
C PRO A 82 12.89 -41.62 2.00
N GLU A 83 12.33 -40.41 2.01
CA GLU A 83 11.34 -39.93 1.04
C GLU A 83 11.96 -39.43 -0.26
N ALA A 84 13.20 -38.92 -0.21
CA ALA A 84 13.90 -38.29 -1.33
C ALA A 84 15.11 -39.11 -1.84
N GLN A 85 15.80 -39.82 -0.95
CA GLN A 85 16.85 -40.80 -1.27
C GLN A 85 18.03 -40.23 -2.08
N GLY A 86 18.30 -38.93 -1.93
CA GLY A 86 19.35 -38.19 -2.65
C GLY A 86 18.88 -37.51 -3.96
N ASP A 87 17.67 -37.82 -4.45
CA ASP A 87 17.11 -37.17 -5.65
C ASP A 87 16.60 -35.76 -5.33
N PHE A 88 17.34 -34.76 -5.80
CA PHE A 88 17.02 -33.34 -5.64
C PHE A 88 15.74 -32.91 -6.38
N THR A 89 15.42 -33.54 -7.52
CA THR A 89 14.22 -33.22 -8.30
C THR A 89 12.98 -33.69 -7.56
N ARG A 90 13.00 -34.96 -7.12
CA ARG A 90 11.95 -35.55 -6.27
C ARG A 90 11.81 -34.81 -4.94
N TRP A 91 12.93 -34.43 -4.31
CA TRP A 91 12.93 -33.62 -3.09
C TRP A 91 12.23 -32.27 -3.26
N CYS A 92 12.46 -31.57 -4.38
CA CYS A 92 11.74 -30.34 -4.71
C CYS A 92 10.24 -30.60 -4.94
N GLN A 93 9.88 -31.63 -5.72
CA GLN A 93 8.49 -32.01 -5.99
C GLN A 93 7.70 -32.38 -4.73
N LEU A 94 8.33 -32.99 -3.73
CA LEU A 94 7.71 -33.33 -2.44
C LEU A 94 7.56 -32.13 -1.48
N GLY A 95 8.06 -30.94 -1.83
CA GLY A 95 8.02 -29.75 -0.98
C GLY A 95 9.21 -29.60 -0.03
N GLY A 96 10.33 -30.30 -0.27
CA GLY A 96 11.54 -30.25 0.58
C GLY A 96 12.16 -28.86 0.72
N LEU A 97 11.98 -27.97 -0.27
CA LEU A 97 12.38 -26.58 -0.16
C LEU A 97 11.64 -25.82 0.96
N TRP A 98 10.43 -26.23 1.36
CA TRP A 98 9.72 -25.60 2.48
C TRP A 98 10.38 -25.97 3.81
N THR A 99 10.68 -27.25 4.08
CA THR A 99 11.38 -27.65 5.32
C THR A 99 12.79 -27.07 5.35
N PHE A 100 13.47 -27.01 4.19
CA PHE A 100 14.75 -26.33 4.05
C PHE A 100 14.66 -24.85 4.47
N VAL A 101 13.75 -24.07 3.89
CA VAL A 101 13.60 -22.64 4.19
C VAL A 101 13.13 -22.41 5.64
N ALA A 102 12.23 -23.25 6.16
CA ALA A 102 11.76 -23.15 7.54
C ALA A 102 12.88 -23.41 8.57
N LEU A 103 13.65 -24.49 8.39
CA LEU A 103 14.71 -24.89 9.32
C LEU A 103 15.95 -23.98 9.22
N HIS A 104 16.43 -23.68 8.00
CA HIS A 104 17.53 -22.73 7.82
C HIS A 104 17.12 -21.30 8.21
N GLY A 105 15.85 -20.94 8.05
CA GLY A 105 15.27 -19.71 8.59
C GLY A 105 15.35 -19.67 10.12
N ALA A 106 14.94 -20.74 10.82
CA ALA A 106 15.04 -20.83 12.27
C ALA A 106 16.49 -20.70 12.77
N PHE A 107 17.43 -21.47 12.20
CA PHE A 107 18.85 -21.36 12.55
C PHE A 107 19.45 -19.99 12.18
N GLY A 108 19.03 -19.39 11.06
CA GLY A 108 19.43 -18.05 10.64
C GLY A 108 18.95 -16.95 11.59
N LEU A 109 17.72 -17.06 12.12
CA LEU A 109 17.19 -16.15 13.13
C LEU A 109 17.94 -16.29 14.48
N ILE A 110 18.26 -17.51 14.91
CA ILE A 110 19.10 -17.77 16.09
C ILE A 110 20.49 -17.16 15.88
N GLY A 111 21.13 -17.41 14.73
CA GLY A 111 22.42 -16.83 14.37
C GLY A 111 22.41 -15.31 14.32
N PHE A 112 21.32 -14.70 13.84
CA PHE A 112 21.15 -13.25 13.86
C PHE A 112 21.01 -12.70 15.29
N MET A 113 20.26 -13.37 16.18
CA MET A 113 20.15 -12.96 17.59
C MET A 113 21.51 -13.08 18.31
N LEU A 114 22.25 -14.17 18.09
CA LEU A 114 23.61 -14.35 18.59
C LEU A 114 24.55 -13.27 18.06
N ARG A 115 24.46 -12.91 16.76
CA ARG A 115 25.19 -11.76 16.19
C ARG A 115 24.82 -10.43 16.86
N GLN A 116 23.56 -10.20 17.24
CA GLN A 116 23.18 -8.99 17.97
C GLN A 116 23.79 -8.96 19.39
N PHE A 117 23.87 -10.11 20.08
CA PHE A 117 24.60 -10.22 21.36
C PHE A 117 26.10 -10.00 21.17
N GLU A 118 26.73 -10.59 20.15
CA GLU A 118 28.16 -10.50 19.90
C GLU A 118 28.60 -9.08 19.52
N LEU A 119 27.81 -8.40 18.67
CA LEU A 119 28.04 -7.00 18.35
C LEU A 119 27.87 -6.13 19.60
N ALA A 120 26.78 -6.30 20.36
CA ALA A 120 26.57 -5.54 21.60
C ALA A 120 27.71 -5.73 22.60
N ARG A 121 28.22 -6.96 22.77
CA ARG A 121 29.43 -7.27 23.55
C ARG A 121 30.66 -6.54 23.01
N SER A 122 30.90 -6.62 21.70
CA SER A 122 32.09 -6.05 21.05
C SER A 122 32.12 -4.52 21.06
N VAL A 123 30.97 -3.85 20.97
CA VAL A 123 30.84 -2.38 21.10
C VAL A 123 30.45 -1.91 22.51
N GLN A 124 30.49 -2.80 23.50
CA GLN A 124 30.19 -2.52 24.93
C GLN A 124 28.80 -1.90 25.20
N LEU A 125 27.82 -2.16 24.34
CA LEU A 125 26.44 -1.71 24.48
C LEU A 125 25.55 -2.78 25.17
N ARG A 126 24.44 -2.33 25.77
CA ARG A 126 23.44 -3.24 26.33
C ARG A 126 22.69 -3.96 25.20
N PRO A 127 22.47 -5.28 25.26
CA PRO A 127 21.94 -6.08 24.15
C PRO A 127 20.41 -5.97 23.96
N TYR A 128 19.83 -4.78 24.15
CA TYR A 128 18.38 -4.57 24.00
C TYR A 128 17.88 -4.91 22.58
N ASN A 129 18.70 -4.73 21.54
CA ASN A 129 18.35 -5.14 20.16
C ASN A 129 18.24 -6.67 20.03
N ALA A 130 19.08 -7.44 20.72
CA ALA A 130 18.98 -8.89 20.74
C ALA A 130 17.70 -9.34 21.49
N ILE A 131 17.39 -8.70 22.62
CA ILE A 131 16.15 -8.92 23.38
C ILE A 131 14.93 -8.58 22.51
N ALA A 132 14.95 -7.47 21.77
CA ALA A 132 13.88 -7.08 20.84
C ALA A 132 13.61 -8.17 19.79
N PHE A 133 14.69 -8.76 19.25
CA PHE A 133 14.62 -9.76 18.20
C PHE A 133 14.00 -11.10 18.64
N SER A 134 13.84 -11.31 19.95
CA SER A 134 13.05 -12.45 20.47
C SER A 134 11.56 -12.39 20.07
N GLY A 135 10.99 -11.21 19.80
CA GLY A 135 9.63 -11.06 19.31
C GLY A 135 9.44 -11.71 17.92
N PRO A 136 10.21 -11.30 16.90
CA PRO A 136 10.30 -11.98 15.60
C PRO A 136 10.58 -13.49 15.69
N ILE A 137 11.51 -13.92 16.58
CA ILE A 137 11.79 -15.35 16.79
C ILE A 137 10.55 -16.08 17.32
N ALA A 138 9.89 -15.54 18.35
CA ALA A 138 8.70 -16.15 18.93
C ALA A 138 7.59 -16.31 17.89
N VAL A 139 7.35 -15.30 17.05
CA VAL A 139 6.36 -15.38 15.97
C VAL A 139 6.76 -16.39 14.89
N PHE A 140 8.01 -16.40 14.43
CA PHE A 140 8.46 -17.36 13.43
C PHE A 140 8.35 -18.80 13.94
N VAL A 141 8.86 -19.07 15.15
CA VAL A 141 8.82 -20.41 15.76
C VAL A 141 7.37 -20.82 16.08
N SER A 142 6.51 -19.93 16.59
CA SER A 142 5.11 -20.30 16.85
C SER A 142 4.34 -20.60 15.58
N VAL A 143 4.52 -19.80 14.51
CA VAL A 143 3.71 -19.89 13.28
C VAL A 143 4.22 -20.95 12.31
N PHE A 144 5.53 -21.06 12.08
CA PHE A 144 6.10 -21.98 11.10
C PHE A 144 6.55 -23.32 11.69
N LEU A 145 6.73 -23.43 13.01
CA LEU A 145 7.13 -24.69 13.66
C LEU A 145 6.07 -25.22 14.62
N ILE A 146 5.74 -24.51 15.71
CA ILE A 146 4.87 -25.07 16.77
C ILE A 146 3.43 -25.28 16.26
N TYR A 147 2.86 -24.33 15.53
CA TYR A 147 1.51 -24.47 14.98
C TYR A 147 1.33 -25.73 14.10
N PRO A 148 2.10 -25.93 13.01
CA PRO A 148 1.97 -27.14 12.20
C PRO A 148 2.36 -28.42 12.95
N LEU A 149 3.28 -28.37 13.93
CA LEU A 149 3.60 -29.52 14.80
C LEU A 149 2.42 -29.96 15.69
N GLY A 150 1.52 -29.05 16.07
CA GLY A 150 0.27 -29.40 16.77
C GLY A 150 -0.87 -29.86 15.85
N GLN A 151 -0.81 -29.50 14.56
CA GLN A 151 -1.72 -29.96 13.51
C GLN A 151 -1.19 -31.25 12.87
N SER A 152 -1.92 -31.84 11.90
CA SER A 152 -1.57 -33.17 11.35
C SER A 152 -0.33 -33.22 10.43
N GLY A 153 0.28 -32.07 10.11
CA GLY A 153 1.50 -32.02 9.30
C GLY A 153 1.93 -30.62 8.90
N TRP A 154 3.13 -30.52 8.30
CA TRP A 154 3.68 -29.27 7.75
C TRP A 154 2.77 -28.62 6.70
N PHE A 155 1.90 -29.39 6.05
CA PHE A 155 0.88 -28.92 5.11
C PHE A 155 0.09 -27.70 5.64
N PHE A 156 -0.21 -27.68 6.94
CA PHE A 156 -0.99 -26.62 7.61
C PHE A 156 -0.18 -25.37 8.00
N ALA A 157 1.13 -25.35 7.79
CA ALA A 157 1.95 -24.16 7.99
C ALA A 157 1.68 -23.10 6.89
N PRO A 158 2.10 -21.84 7.08
CA PRO A 158 2.13 -20.90 5.96
C PRO A 158 3.18 -21.34 4.94
N SER A 159 2.77 -21.34 3.67
CA SER A 159 3.70 -21.45 2.54
C SER A 159 4.36 -20.09 2.29
N PHE A 160 5.63 -20.07 1.85
CA PHE A 160 6.42 -18.83 1.73
C PHE A 160 6.12 -18.08 0.43
N GLY A 161 4.95 -17.42 0.36
CA GLY A 161 4.54 -16.56 -0.75
C GLY A 161 3.36 -15.65 -0.36
N VAL A 162 3.17 -14.52 -1.04
CA VAL A 162 2.28 -13.43 -0.60
C VAL A 162 0.81 -13.88 -0.55
N ALA A 163 0.27 -14.40 -1.66
CA ALA A 163 -1.09 -14.96 -1.71
C ALA A 163 -1.29 -16.15 -0.77
N ALA A 164 -0.23 -16.93 -0.52
CA ALA A 164 -0.30 -18.07 0.40
C ALA A 164 -0.38 -17.65 1.87
N ILE A 165 0.27 -16.54 2.25
CA ILE A 165 0.10 -15.92 3.58
C ILE A 165 -1.33 -15.36 3.72
N PHE A 166 -1.91 -14.73 2.69
CA PHE A 166 -3.32 -14.33 2.73
C PHE A 166 -4.27 -15.54 2.87
N ARG A 167 -4.02 -16.65 2.16
CA ARG A 167 -4.74 -17.93 2.34
C ARG A 167 -4.65 -18.44 3.78
N PHE A 168 -3.46 -18.37 4.39
CA PHE A 168 -3.22 -18.76 5.78
C PHE A 168 -3.99 -17.89 6.79
N ILE A 169 -4.03 -16.56 6.59
CA ILE A 169 -4.81 -15.63 7.44
C ILE A 169 -6.31 -15.93 7.35
N LEU A 170 -6.85 -16.15 6.14
CA LEU A 170 -8.25 -16.51 5.94
C LEU A 170 -8.60 -17.88 6.55
N PHE A 171 -7.69 -18.86 6.46
CA PHE A 171 -7.79 -20.14 7.14
C PHE A 171 -7.82 -19.98 8.67
N PHE A 172 -6.94 -19.14 9.24
CA PHE A 172 -6.90 -18.84 10.67
C PHE A 172 -8.20 -18.20 11.17
N GLN A 173 -8.76 -17.24 10.43
CA GLN A 173 -10.05 -16.66 10.81
C GLN A 173 -11.19 -17.67 10.67
N GLY A 174 -11.20 -18.49 9.61
CA GLY A 174 -12.27 -19.46 9.35
C GLY A 174 -12.33 -20.62 10.35
N PHE A 175 -11.19 -21.22 10.71
CA PHE A 175 -11.12 -22.43 11.55
C PHE A 175 -10.89 -22.15 13.04
N HIS A 176 -10.27 -21.00 13.36
CA HIS A 176 -9.87 -20.66 14.73
C HIS A 176 -10.57 -19.44 15.31
N ASN A 177 -11.38 -18.72 14.52
CA ASN A 177 -11.98 -17.43 14.89
C ASN A 177 -10.93 -16.45 15.47
N TRP A 178 -9.76 -16.39 14.83
CA TRP A 178 -8.53 -15.81 15.38
C TRP A 178 -8.67 -14.36 15.88
N THR A 179 -9.51 -13.54 15.22
CA THR A 179 -9.87 -12.18 15.67
C THR A 179 -10.55 -12.09 17.03
N LEU A 180 -11.20 -13.16 17.51
CA LEU A 180 -11.79 -13.23 18.86
C LEU A 180 -10.75 -13.57 19.95
N ASN A 181 -9.54 -13.98 19.58
CA ASN A 181 -8.53 -14.42 20.54
C ASN A 181 -7.87 -13.21 21.25
N PRO A 182 -7.95 -13.08 22.59
CA PRO A 182 -7.37 -11.95 23.30
C PRO A 182 -5.85 -11.85 23.14
N PHE A 183 -5.16 -12.98 22.92
CA PHE A 183 -3.73 -12.98 22.59
C PHE A 183 -3.44 -12.34 21.22
N HIS A 184 -4.32 -12.55 20.23
CA HIS A 184 -4.23 -11.85 18.96
C HIS A 184 -4.57 -10.36 19.12
N MET A 185 -5.60 -10.00 19.88
CA MET A 185 -5.96 -8.61 20.17
C MET A 185 -4.80 -7.85 20.83
N MET A 186 -4.09 -8.45 21.79
CA MET A 186 -2.87 -7.89 22.37
C MET A 186 -1.74 -7.75 21.34
N GLY A 187 -1.63 -8.70 20.39
CA GLY A 187 -0.72 -8.59 19.26
C GLY A 187 -1.04 -7.41 18.33
N VAL A 188 -2.30 -7.24 17.95
CA VAL A 188 -2.78 -6.10 17.15
C VAL A 188 -2.54 -4.79 17.88
N ALA A 189 -2.86 -4.71 19.18
CA ALA A 189 -2.62 -3.54 20.00
C ALA A 189 -1.12 -3.21 20.12
N GLY A 190 -0.24 -4.21 20.23
CA GLY A 190 1.21 -4.01 20.26
C GLY A 190 1.79 -3.54 18.92
N VAL A 191 1.32 -4.09 17.79
CA VAL A 191 1.80 -3.69 16.45
C VAL A 191 1.26 -2.32 16.03
N LEU A 192 -0.03 -2.05 16.20
CA LEU A 192 -0.61 -0.73 15.91
C LEU A 192 -0.13 0.32 16.92
N GLY A 193 0.02 -0.05 18.19
CA GLY A 193 0.61 0.80 19.22
C GLY A 193 2.07 1.14 18.94
N ALA A 194 2.86 0.21 18.39
CA ALA A 194 4.22 0.50 17.94
C ALA A 194 4.26 1.43 16.72
N ALA A 195 3.40 1.21 15.73
CA ALA A 195 3.28 2.11 14.58
C ALA A 195 2.90 3.53 15.01
N LEU A 196 1.93 3.66 15.93
CA LEU A 196 1.55 4.92 16.56
C LEU A 196 2.74 5.55 17.32
N LEU A 197 3.42 4.79 18.19
CA LEU A 197 4.56 5.29 18.97
C LEU A 197 5.71 5.77 18.09
N CYS A 198 6.04 5.05 17.01
CA CYS A 198 7.04 5.48 16.04
C CYS A 198 6.64 6.79 15.34
N ALA A 199 5.40 6.89 14.87
CA ALA A 199 4.90 8.08 14.18
C ALA A 199 4.87 9.30 15.11
N ILE A 200 4.28 9.18 16.31
CA ILE A 200 4.19 10.32 17.24
C ILE A 200 5.55 10.68 17.83
N HIS A 201 6.46 9.72 18.07
CA HIS A 201 7.79 10.06 18.58
C HIS A 201 8.62 10.81 17.54
N GLY A 202 8.70 10.30 16.29
CA GLY A 202 9.43 10.95 15.21
C GLY A 202 8.92 12.37 14.98
N ALA A 203 7.61 12.52 14.77
CA ALA A 203 6.99 13.83 14.59
C ALA A 203 7.19 14.76 15.79
N THR A 204 7.19 14.25 17.03
CA THR A 204 7.45 15.07 18.23
C THR A 204 8.88 15.57 18.27
N VAL A 205 9.87 14.72 17.96
CA VAL A 205 11.28 15.13 17.91
C VAL A 205 11.47 16.21 16.84
N GLU A 206 10.99 15.96 15.62
CA GLU A 206 11.10 16.90 14.49
C GLU A 206 10.41 18.25 14.76
N ASN A 207 9.26 18.25 15.44
CA ASN A 207 8.51 19.48 15.78
C ASN A 207 8.91 20.10 17.14
N THR A 208 9.96 19.60 17.81
CA THR A 208 10.51 20.22 19.03
C THR A 208 12.03 20.38 19.01
N LEU A 209 12.65 20.31 17.82
CA LEU A 209 14.08 20.55 17.64
C LEU A 209 14.53 21.92 18.20
N PHE A 210 15.78 22.00 18.64
CA PHE A 210 16.46 23.28 18.87
C PHE A 210 17.01 23.85 17.54
N GLU A 211 17.17 25.17 17.49
CA GLU A 211 17.71 25.90 16.32
C GLU A 211 19.25 25.85 16.33
N ASP A 212 19.81 24.65 16.22
CA ASP A 212 21.25 24.38 16.33
C ASP A 212 22.06 24.78 15.07
N GLY A 213 21.50 25.57 14.16
CA GLY A 213 22.21 26.10 12.98
C GLY A 213 21.35 26.86 11.96
N ASP A 214 21.98 27.78 11.21
CA ASP A 214 21.35 28.82 10.36
C ASP A 214 20.56 28.32 9.12
N GLY A 215 20.32 27.01 9.00
CA GLY A 215 19.78 26.39 7.79
C GLY A 215 18.33 25.95 7.94
N ALA A 216 17.47 26.37 7.00
CA ALA A 216 16.06 25.93 6.92
C ALA A 216 15.87 24.40 6.77
N ASN A 217 16.94 23.65 6.48
CA ASN A 217 17.01 22.20 6.69
C ASN A 217 17.80 21.89 7.97
N THR A 218 17.08 21.49 9.02
CA THR A 218 17.62 21.16 10.34
C THR A 218 18.45 19.87 10.40
N PHE A 219 18.38 18.97 9.41
CA PHE A 219 19.17 17.72 9.41
C PHE A 219 20.69 17.96 9.40
N ARG A 220 21.16 19.16 9.00
CA ARG A 220 22.58 19.55 9.05
C ARG A 220 23.01 20.15 10.39
N ALA A 221 22.07 20.50 11.26
CA ALA A 221 22.36 21.03 12.60
C ALA A 221 22.70 19.92 13.63
N PHE A 222 22.42 18.65 13.29
CA PHE A 222 22.79 17.50 14.13
C PHE A 222 24.23 17.04 13.89
N ASN A 223 25.00 16.91 14.98
CA ASN A 223 26.29 16.22 15.00
C ASN A 223 26.21 14.93 15.84
N PRO A 224 26.50 13.74 15.28
CA PRO A 224 26.52 12.46 16.02
C PRO A 224 27.43 12.40 17.26
N THR A 225 28.31 13.38 17.49
CA THR A 225 29.16 13.49 18.69
C THR A 225 28.80 14.66 19.61
N GLN A 226 27.64 15.31 19.44
CA GLN A 226 27.20 16.37 20.36
C GLN A 226 26.78 15.83 21.74
N ALA A 227 26.94 16.65 22.78
CA ALA A 227 26.54 16.29 24.15
C ALA A 227 25.07 16.63 24.47
N GLU A 228 24.54 17.68 23.86
CA GLU A 228 23.20 18.22 24.13
C GLU A 228 22.09 17.48 23.37
N GLU A 229 20.89 17.47 23.94
CA GLU A 229 19.68 16.93 23.29
C GLU A 229 19.29 17.80 22.09
N THR A 230 19.07 17.21 20.92
CA THR A 230 18.64 17.92 19.69
C THR A 230 17.23 18.50 19.75
N TYR A 231 16.44 18.15 20.77
CA TYR A 231 15.03 18.54 20.87
C TYR A 231 14.62 18.83 22.33
N SER A 232 13.69 19.76 22.50
CA SER A 232 13.17 20.16 23.80
C SER A 232 12.16 19.15 24.34
N MET A 233 12.66 18.16 25.10
CA MET A 233 11.84 17.22 25.88
C MET A 233 10.83 17.94 26.80
N VAL A 234 11.13 19.16 27.26
CA VAL A 234 10.21 19.99 28.08
C VAL A 234 9.07 20.59 27.25
N THR A 235 9.35 21.08 26.04
CA THR A 235 8.32 21.57 25.11
C THR A 235 7.41 20.43 24.69
N ALA A 236 7.99 19.29 24.30
CA ALA A 236 7.27 18.06 24.00
C ALA A 236 6.36 17.63 25.17
N ASN A 237 6.89 17.56 26.39
CA ASN A 237 6.12 17.17 27.56
C ASN A 237 4.91 18.09 27.82
N ARG A 238 5.08 19.42 27.67
CA ARG A 238 3.98 20.38 27.82
C ARG A 238 2.90 20.22 26.74
N PHE A 239 3.31 20.11 25.48
CA PHE A 239 2.42 19.92 24.33
C PHE A 239 1.53 18.67 24.52
N TRP A 240 2.14 17.51 24.77
CA TRP A 240 1.39 16.26 24.96
C TRP A 240 0.52 16.29 26.22
N SER A 241 0.99 16.91 27.32
CA SER A 241 0.19 17.05 28.55
C SER A 241 -1.05 17.94 28.36
N GLN A 242 -0.97 18.96 27.51
CA GLN A 242 -2.08 19.86 27.22
C GLN A 242 -3.13 19.22 26.28
N ILE A 243 -2.69 18.42 25.30
CA ILE A 243 -3.60 17.82 24.29
C ILE A 243 -4.19 16.49 24.78
N PHE A 244 -3.40 15.64 25.45
CA PHE A 244 -3.80 14.28 25.83
C PHE A 244 -3.89 14.07 27.36
N GLY A 245 -3.63 15.10 28.17
CA GLY A 245 -3.67 15.02 29.64
C GLY A 245 -2.49 14.28 30.28
N VAL A 246 -1.66 13.60 29.48
CA VAL A 246 -0.48 12.84 29.91
C VAL A 246 0.65 12.97 28.90
N ALA A 247 1.90 12.92 29.37
CA ALA A 247 3.07 12.92 28.52
C ALA A 247 4.24 12.16 29.18
N PHE A 248 5.14 11.63 28.37
CA PHE A 248 6.42 11.14 28.86
C PHE A 248 7.25 12.33 29.40
N SER A 249 7.80 12.18 30.60
CA SER A 249 8.75 13.12 31.22
C SER A 249 10.18 12.59 31.29
N ASN A 250 10.40 11.33 30.87
CA ASN A 250 11.68 10.64 30.96
C ASN A 250 11.99 9.90 29.66
N LYS A 251 13.03 10.36 28.95
CA LYS A 251 13.45 9.80 27.65
C LYS A 251 13.82 8.32 27.69
N ARG A 252 14.35 7.80 28.81
CA ARG A 252 14.66 6.36 28.97
C ARG A 252 13.39 5.51 29.06
N TRP A 253 12.36 5.99 29.76
CA TRP A 253 11.06 5.32 29.80
C TRP A 253 10.38 5.33 28.43
N LEU A 254 10.39 6.46 27.71
CA LEU A 254 9.85 6.55 26.35
C LEU A 254 10.44 5.48 25.42
N HIS A 255 11.77 5.42 25.32
CA HIS A 255 12.45 4.42 24.47
C HIS A 255 12.24 2.99 24.96
N PHE A 256 12.11 2.75 26.28
CA PHE A 256 11.72 1.45 26.80
C PHE A 256 10.30 1.05 26.40
N PHE A 257 9.34 1.98 26.40
CA PHE A 257 7.97 1.71 25.92
C PHE A 257 7.93 1.41 24.42
N MET A 258 8.72 2.12 23.61
CA MET A 258 8.86 1.83 22.16
C MET A 258 9.45 0.44 21.88
N LEU A 259 10.28 -0.10 22.77
CA LEU A 259 10.73 -1.49 22.73
C LEU A 259 9.64 -2.45 23.24
N PHE A 260 9.06 -2.16 24.40
CA PHE A 260 8.17 -3.06 25.15
C PHE A 260 6.86 -3.33 24.42
N VAL A 261 6.21 -2.31 23.85
CA VAL A 261 4.89 -2.42 23.21
C VAL A 261 4.88 -3.38 22.00
N PRO A 262 5.76 -3.23 20.98
CA PRO A 262 5.82 -4.18 19.88
C PRO A 262 6.25 -5.58 20.32
N VAL A 263 7.30 -5.70 21.14
CA VAL A 263 7.85 -7.01 21.55
C VAL A 263 6.83 -7.81 22.35
N THR A 264 6.13 -7.18 23.30
CA THR A 264 5.06 -7.82 24.07
C THR A 264 3.89 -8.20 23.16
N GLY A 265 3.51 -7.36 22.19
CA GLY A 265 2.50 -7.72 21.20
C GLY A 265 2.86 -8.97 20.39
N LEU A 266 4.09 -9.04 19.87
CA LEU A 266 4.58 -10.20 19.12
C LEU A 266 4.63 -11.47 19.99
N TRP A 267 5.10 -11.38 21.25
CA TRP A 267 5.07 -12.49 22.20
C TRP A 267 3.64 -12.96 22.52
N MET A 268 2.70 -12.04 22.77
CA MET A 268 1.31 -12.40 23.05
C MET A 268 0.66 -13.07 21.84
N SER A 269 0.85 -12.53 20.63
CA SER A 269 0.38 -13.15 19.39
C SER A 269 0.93 -14.57 19.24
N ALA A 270 2.24 -14.77 19.49
CA ALA A 270 2.89 -16.08 19.44
C ALA A 270 2.28 -17.08 20.46
N LEU A 271 2.04 -16.65 21.71
CA LEU A 271 1.36 -17.49 22.71
C LEU A 271 -0.06 -17.90 22.28
N GLY A 272 -0.80 -16.99 21.64
CA GLY A 272 -2.11 -17.31 21.04
C GLY A 272 -2.01 -18.39 19.95
N VAL A 273 -0.99 -18.30 19.09
CA VAL A 273 -0.73 -19.29 18.02
C VAL A 273 -0.32 -20.66 18.60
N VAL A 274 0.43 -20.70 19.71
CA VAL A 274 0.73 -21.96 20.43
C VAL A 274 -0.55 -22.60 20.98
N GLY A 275 -1.52 -21.82 21.45
CA GLY A 275 -2.86 -22.33 21.79
C GLY A 275 -3.57 -22.94 20.58
N LEU A 276 -3.53 -22.25 19.42
CA LEU A 276 -4.13 -22.75 18.17
C LEU A 276 -3.46 -24.02 17.63
N ALA A 277 -2.19 -24.27 17.93
CA ALA A 277 -1.51 -25.52 17.60
C ALA A 277 -2.27 -26.74 18.16
N LEU A 278 -2.76 -26.62 19.40
CA LEU A 278 -3.56 -27.65 20.09
C LEU A 278 -5.06 -27.47 19.88
N ASN A 279 -5.48 -26.63 18.92
CA ASN A 279 -6.87 -26.21 18.68
C ASN A 279 -7.59 -25.59 19.91
N LEU A 280 -6.82 -25.13 20.92
CA LEU A 280 -7.30 -24.41 22.10
C LEU A 280 -7.66 -22.97 21.72
N ARG A 281 -8.88 -22.83 21.19
CA ARG A 281 -9.42 -21.60 20.62
C ARG A 281 -10.25 -20.84 21.63
N ALA A 282 -10.09 -19.52 21.67
CA ALA A 282 -11.12 -18.60 22.15
C ALA A 282 -12.22 -18.49 21.08
N TYR A 283 -12.95 -19.58 20.85
CA TYR A 283 -13.89 -19.71 19.72
C TYR A 283 -15.26 -19.08 20.05
N ASP A 284 -15.75 -19.34 21.27
CA ASP A 284 -17.07 -18.96 21.78
C ASP A 284 -16.98 -18.42 23.22
N PHE A 285 -17.97 -17.60 23.61
CA PHE A 285 -18.21 -17.25 25.01
C PHE A 285 -19.31 -18.14 25.61
N VAL A 286 -18.92 -19.13 26.44
CA VAL A 286 -19.84 -20.13 27.04
C VAL A 286 -21.04 -19.51 27.77
N PHE A 287 -20.86 -18.35 28.43
CA PHE A 287 -21.96 -17.61 29.06
C PHE A 287 -23.07 -17.22 28.05
N VAL A 288 -22.68 -16.78 26.84
CA VAL A 288 -23.60 -16.40 25.76
C VAL A 288 -24.32 -17.65 25.21
N LEU A 289 -23.61 -18.76 25.09
CA LEU A 289 -24.18 -20.05 24.66
C LEU A 289 -25.25 -20.55 25.64
N GLY A 290 -24.96 -20.51 26.96
CA GLY A 290 -25.91 -20.84 28.01
C GLY A 290 -27.10 -19.88 28.11
N TRP A 291 -26.90 -18.58 27.82
CA TRP A 291 -28.00 -17.63 27.70
C TRP A 291 -28.87 -17.90 26.47
N ARG A 292 -28.30 -18.28 25.31
CA ARG A 292 -29.07 -18.69 24.12
C ARG A 292 -30.04 -19.84 24.42
N LEU A 293 -29.56 -20.86 25.14
CA LEU A 293 -30.37 -22.00 25.58
C LEU A 293 -31.55 -21.59 26.50
N LYS A 294 -31.38 -20.61 27.39
CA LYS A 294 -32.48 -20.12 28.25
C LYS A 294 -33.41 -19.12 27.56
N ILE A 295 -32.92 -18.24 26.68
CA ILE A 295 -33.73 -17.22 26.01
C ILE A 295 -34.76 -17.83 25.05
N SER A 296 -34.52 -19.03 24.51
CA SER A 296 -35.48 -19.73 23.65
C SER A 296 -36.85 -19.99 24.32
N LEU A 297 -36.94 -19.88 25.66
CA LEU A 297 -38.17 -20.02 26.45
C LEU A 297 -38.81 -18.68 26.85
N MET A 298 -38.14 -17.54 26.65
CA MET A 298 -38.65 -16.20 27.03
C MET A 298 -38.28 -15.14 25.99
N LYS A 299 -38.98 -15.16 24.85
CA LYS A 299 -39.05 -13.98 23.97
C LYS A 299 -40.12 -13.03 24.50
N THR A 300 -39.69 -11.91 25.08
CA THR A 300 -40.23 -10.52 24.95
C THR A 300 -39.65 -9.64 26.08
N LEU A 301 -39.46 -8.34 25.79
CA LEU A 301 -38.98 -7.25 26.66
C LEU A 301 -37.44 -7.08 26.87
N TYR A 302 -37.09 -5.79 26.81
CA TYR A 302 -35.86 -5.08 27.18
C TYR A 302 -34.55 -5.25 26.42
N SER A 303 -33.90 -4.09 26.25
CA SER A 303 -32.67 -3.83 25.52
C SER A 303 -31.47 -3.73 26.46
N LEU A 304 -30.32 -4.26 26.03
CA LEU A 304 -29.01 -3.87 26.57
C LEU A 304 -27.94 -4.05 25.50
N ARG A 305 -27.20 -2.98 25.19
CA ARG A 305 -26.13 -3.01 24.16
C ARG A 305 -25.02 -3.99 24.57
N ARG A 306 -24.77 -5.02 23.75
CA ARG A 306 -23.52 -5.77 23.72
C ARG A 306 -23.07 -5.94 22.26
N PHE A 307 -21.90 -5.42 21.91
CA PHE A 307 -21.30 -5.55 20.58
C PHE A 307 -20.62 -6.93 20.39
N TYR A 308 -21.36 -8.00 20.68
CA TYR A 308 -21.00 -9.38 20.38
C TYR A 308 -22.29 -10.08 19.97
N PRO A 309 -22.52 -10.20 18.65
CA PRO A 309 -22.01 -11.39 17.98
C PRO A 309 -21.22 -11.11 16.70
N VAL A 310 -20.07 -11.78 16.56
CA VAL A 310 -19.66 -12.31 15.26
C VAL A 310 -20.27 -13.71 15.18
N GLU A 311 -21.35 -13.88 14.42
CA GLU A 311 -21.84 -15.23 14.13
C GLU A 311 -20.89 -15.90 13.15
N THR A 312 -20.09 -16.86 13.66
CA THR A 312 -19.41 -17.83 12.80
C THR A 312 -20.48 -18.62 12.04
N LEU A 313 -20.48 -18.51 10.72
CA LEU A 313 -21.63 -18.82 9.87
C LEU A 313 -21.76 -20.33 9.57
N PHE A 314 -21.85 -21.14 10.64
CA PHE A 314 -21.94 -22.61 10.62
C PHE A 314 -22.83 -23.14 11.75
N ASN A 315 -23.99 -22.50 11.99
CA ASN A 315 -25.01 -23.03 12.89
C ASN A 315 -26.41 -22.74 12.32
N GLY A 316 -26.93 -23.68 11.52
CA GLY A 316 -28.09 -23.53 10.63
C GLY A 316 -29.46 -23.44 11.31
N THR A 317 -29.61 -22.53 12.29
CA THR A 317 -30.86 -22.30 13.03
C THR A 317 -31.32 -20.84 13.05
N LEU A 318 -30.61 -19.92 12.36
CA LEU A 318 -31.05 -18.54 12.16
C LEU A 318 -30.78 -18.06 10.72
N ALA A 319 -31.52 -18.63 9.75
CA ALA A 319 -31.45 -18.23 8.35
C ALA A 319 -31.98 -16.79 8.13
N LEU A 320 -31.10 -15.81 8.23
CA LEU A 320 -31.35 -14.44 7.77
C LEU A 320 -31.23 -14.38 6.25
N ALA A 321 -32.27 -14.91 5.58
CA ALA A 321 -32.34 -15.10 4.14
C ALA A 321 -31.78 -13.90 3.35
N GLY A 322 -30.85 -14.18 2.43
CA GLY A 322 -30.22 -13.16 1.59
C GLY A 322 -29.00 -12.48 2.20
N ARG A 323 -28.54 -12.85 3.42
CA ARG A 323 -27.38 -12.22 4.10
C ARG A 323 -26.22 -13.17 4.42
N ASP A 324 -26.36 -14.47 4.16
CA ASP A 324 -25.33 -15.50 4.38
C ASP A 324 -24.86 -16.15 3.06
N GLN A 325 -23.89 -17.07 3.13
CA GLN A 325 -23.37 -17.76 1.94
C GLN A 325 -24.28 -18.90 1.46
N GLU A 326 -25.00 -19.56 2.37
CA GLU A 326 -25.87 -20.71 2.06
C GLU A 326 -27.09 -20.29 1.24
N THR A 327 -27.72 -19.15 1.58
CA THR A 327 -28.90 -18.61 0.89
C THR A 327 -28.58 -17.74 -0.32
N THR A 328 -27.34 -17.26 -0.49
CA THR A 328 -26.96 -16.37 -1.62
C THR A 328 -25.96 -16.95 -2.60
N GLY A 329 -25.26 -18.02 -2.25
CA GLY A 329 -24.12 -18.55 -3.02
C GLY A 329 -22.86 -17.66 -3.00
N PHE A 330 -22.87 -16.51 -2.31
CA PHE A 330 -21.74 -15.59 -2.23
C PHE A 330 -21.11 -15.58 -0.83
N ALA A 331 -19.79 -15.81 -0.77
CA ALA A 331 -18.99 -15.64 0.44
C ALA A 331 -18.93 -14.18 0.89
N TRP A 332 -18.58 -13.94 2.17
CA TRP A 332 -18.63 -12.61 2.79
C TRP A 332 -17.74 -11.56 2.09
N TRP A 333 -16.59 -11.96 1.54
CA TRP A 333 -15.68 -11.07 0.79
C TRP A 333 -16.25 -10.65 -0.57
N ALA A 334 -17.24 -11.39 -1.10
CA ALA A 334 -18.06 -11.02 -2.23
C ALA A 334 -19.44 -10.48 -1.80
N GLY A 335 -19.59 -10.06 -0.53
CA GLY A 335 -20.90 -9.79 0.10
C GLY A 335 -21.78 -8.78 -0.65
N ASN A 336 -21.20 -7.80 -1.34
CA ASN A 336 -21.96 -6.83 -2.14
C ASN A 336 -22.62 -7.46 -3.38
N ALA A 337 -22.14 -8.60 -3.89
CA ALA A 337 -22.79 -9.34 -4.98
C ALA A 337 -24.15 -9.94 -4.56
N ARG A 338 -24.41 -10.07 -3.25
CA ARG A 338 -25.73 -10.45 -2.72
C ARG A 338 -26.81 -9.39 -3.00
N LEU A 339 -26.40 -8.14 -3.26
CA LEU A 339 -27.29 -7.02 -3.52
C LEU A 339 -27.76 -6.93 -4.99
N ILE A 340 -27.25 -7.77 -5.90
CA ILE A 340 -27.52 -7.65 -7.35
C ILE A 340 -29.03 -7.59 -7.66
N ASN A 341 -29.86 -8.38 -6.99
CA ASN A 341 -31.32 -8.40 -7.19
C ASN A 341 -32.11 -7.71 -6.05
N LEU A 342 -31.45 -6.90 -5.22
CA LEU A 342 -32.07 -6.19 -4.08
C LEU A 342 -32.00 -4.69 -4.34
N SER A 343 -32.80 -4.20 -5.28
CA SER A 343 -32.71 -2.86 -5.86
C SER A 343 -32.78 -1.73 -4.82
N GLY A 344 -33.56 -1.89 -3.74
CA GLY A 344 -33.66 -0.91 -2.66
C GLY A 344 -32.41 -0.82 -1.79
N LYS A 345 -31.86 -1.97 -1.38
CA LYS A 345 -30.57 -2.01 -0.67
C LYS A 345 -29.41 -1.56 -1.54
N LEU A 346 -29.43 -1.92 -2.83
CA LEU A 346 -28.40 -1.55 -3.79
C LEU A 346 -28.43 -0.03 -4.07
N LEU A 347 -29.63 0.58 -4.14
CA LEU A 347 -29.80 2.04 -4.13
C LEU A 347 -29.16 2.65 -2.87
N GLY A 348 -29.47 2.11 -1.68
CA GLY A 348 -28.87 2.57 -0.42
C GLY A 348 -27.34 2.52 -0.41
N ALA A 349 -26.75 1.43 -0.91
CA ALA A 349 -25.30 1.30 -1.05
C ALA A 349 -24.69 2.35 -2.00
N HIS A 350 -25.32 2.61 -3.16
CA HIS A 350 -24.85 3.63 -4.10
C HIS A 350 -24.98 5.05 -3.55
N VAL A 351 -26.11 5.38 -2.90
CA VAL A 351 -26.34 6.71 -2.32
C VAL A 351 -25.42 6.96 -1.13
N ALA A 352 -25.15 5.95 -0.29
CA ALA A 352 -24.14 6.03 0.78
C ALA A 352 -22.73 6.23 0.22
N HIS A 353 -22.36 5.52 -0.86
CA HIS A 353 -21.06 5.68 -1.51
C HIS A 353 -20.89 7.06 -2.16
N ALA A 354 -21.94 7.60 -2.80
CA ALA A 354 -21.95 8.99 -3.27
C ALA A 354 -21.77 9.98 -2.09
N GLY A 355 -22.39 9.69 -0.94
CA GLY A 355 -22.17 10.43 0.30
C GLY A 355 -20.70 10.44 0.75
N LEU A 356 -19.99 9.32 0.65
CA LEU A 356 -18.55 9.26 0.97
C LEU A 356 -17.68 10.09 0.02
N ILE A 357 -17.96 10.06 -1.29
CA ILE A 357 -17.25 10.88 -2.29
C ILE A 357 -17.46 12.37 -2.00
N VAL A 358 -18.72 12.77 -1.74
CA VAL A 358 -19.09 14.17 -1.46
C VAL A 358 -18.58 14.62 -0.08
N PHE A 359 -18.50 13.72 0.91
CA PHE A 359 -17.86 13.97 2.20
C PHE A 359 -16.37 14.27 2.03
N TRP A 360 -15.66 13.44 1.27
CA TRP A 360 -14.24 13.65 0.99
C TRP A 360 -14.01 14.98 0.27
N ALA A 361 -14.80 15.28 -0.78
CA ALA A 361 -14.70 16.55 -1.50
C ALA A 361 -14.91 17.77 -0.58
N GLY A 362 -15.88 17.72 0.34
CA GLY A 362 -16.13 18.79 1.31
C GLY A 362 -15.03 18.91 2.36
N ALA A 363 -14.70 17.81 3.04
CA ALA A 363 -13.72 17.80 4.12
C ALA A 363 -12.29 18.09 3.65
N MET A 364 -11.88 17.53 2.50
CA MET A 364 -10.56 17.77 1.91
C MET A 364 -10.42 19.19 1.38
N ASN A 365 -11.48 19.78 0.80
CA ASN A 365 -11.46 21.19 0.39
C ASN A 365 -11.33 22.12 1.61
N LEU A 366 -12.10 21.87 2.69
CA LEU A 366 -11.94 22.65 3.94
C LEU A 366 -10.56 22.46 4.58
N PHE A 367 -9.95 21.27 4.47
CA PHE A 367 -8.57 21.03 4.89
C PHE A 367 -7.58 21.86 4.03
N GLU A 368 -7.73 21.86 2.70
CA GLU A 368 -6.90 22.66 1.80
C GLU A 368 -7.03 24.16 2.08
N VAL A 369 -8.25 24.69 2.27
CA VAL A 369 -8.48 26.09 2.67
C VAL A 369 -7.81 26.42 4.01
N ALA A 370 -7.87 25.51 4.99
CA ALA A 370 -7.29 25.73 6.32
C ALA A 370 -5.75 25.73 6.33
N HIS A 371 -5.10 25.15 5.31
CA HIS A 371 -3.63 25.13 5.16
C HIS A 371 -3.13 26.09 4.05
N PHE A 372 -4.04 26.85 3.41
CA PHE A 372 -3.68 27.71 2.30
C PHE A 372 -3.02 29.02 2.75
N VAL A 373 -1.83 29.28 2.20
CA VAL A 373 -1.03 30.50 2.32
C VAL A 373 -1.15 31.27 1.00
N PRO A 374 -1.88 32.40 0.93
CA PRO A 374 -2.13 33.14 -0.31
C PRO A 374 -0.88 33.63 -1.04
N GLU A 375 0.19 33.91 -0.32
CA GLU A 375 1.46 34.43 -0.83
C GLU A 375 2.29 33.36 -1.56
N LYS A 376 1.88 32.08 -1.49
CA LYS A 376 2.56 30.95 -2.13
C LYS A 376 1.74 30.39 -3.30
N PRO A 377 2.37 29.91 -4.39
CA PRO A 377 1.68 29.17 -5.43
C PRO A 377 0.94 27.94 -4.88
N MET A 378 -0.28 27.66 -5.37
CA MET A 378 -1.06 26.49 -4.94
C MET A 378 -0.30 25.16 -5.10
N TYR A 379 0.58 25.07 -6.11
CA TYR A 379 1.33 23.84 -6.39
C TYR A 379 2.45 23.54 -5.39
N GLU A 380 2.91 24.52 -4.61
CA GLU A 380 3.90 24.32 -3.53
C GLU A 380 3.25 23.74 -2.26
N GLN A 381 1.93 23.79 -2.17
CA GLN A 381 1.17 23.57 -0.94
C GLN A 381 0.44 22.21 -0.91
N GLY A 382 0.73 21.32 -1.87
CA GLY A 382 0.13 19.98 -1.95
C GLY A 382 -1.36 19.96 -2.37
N LEU A 383 -1.91 21.09 -2.80
CA LEU A 383 -3.34 21.27 -3.07
C LEU A 383 -3.76 20.57 -4.36
N ILE A 384 -4.90 19.89 -4.34
CA ILE A 384 -5.50 19.22 -5.50
C ILE A 384 -6.94 19.66 -5.79
N LEU A 385 -7.70 20.18 -4.81
CA LEU A 385 -9.09 20.63 -5.00
C LEU A 385 -9.19 22.14 -5.28
N LEU A 386 -8.46 22.99 -4.56
CA LEU A 386 -8.40 24.44 -4.81
C LEU A 386 -8.01 24.77 -6.27
N PRO A 387 -7.02 24.10 -6.90
CA PRO A 387 -6.72 24.28 -8.33
C PRO A 387 -7.90 24.00 -9.27
N HIS A 388 -8.79 23.06 -8.95
CA HIS A 388 -9.99 22.80 -9.76
C HIS A 388 -11.01 23.95 -9.63
N LEU A 389 -11.22 24.46 -8.42
CA LEU A 389 -12.13 25.60 -8.17
C LEU A 389 -11.59 26.90 -8.79
N ALA A 390 -10.28 27.13 -8.71
CA ALA A 390 -9.59 28.23 -9.40
C ALA A 390 -9.70 28.13 -10.94
N THR A 391 -9.66 26.91 -11.50
CA THR A 391 -9.84 26.68 -12.94
C THR A 391 -11.26 27.03 -13.42
N LEU A 392 -12.26 26.99 -12.54
CA LEU A 392 -13.63 27.48 -12.81
C LEU A 392 -13.76 29.01 -12.69
N GLY A 393 -12.68 29.74 -12.41
CA GLY A 393 -12.67 31.19 -12.23
C GLY A 393 -13.12 31.66 -10.85
N TRP A 394 -13.32 30.76 -9.88
CA TRP A 394 -13.70 31.13 -8.52
C TRP A 394 -12.47 31.54 -7.70
N GLY A 395 -12.58 32.65 -6.98
CA GLY A 395 -11.54 33.15 -6.06
C GLY A 395 -10.28 33.72 -6.70
N VAL A 396 -10.13 33.67 -8.03
CA VAL A 396 -8.91 34.07 -8.75
C VAL A 396 -9.06 35.35 -9.58
N GLY A 397 -7.99 36.14 -9.60
CA GLY A 397 -7.81 37.31 -10.45
C GLY A 397 -6.84 37.07 -11.64
N PRO A 398 -6.40 38.16 -12.31
CA PRO A 398 -5.47 38.08 -13.43
C PRO A 398 -4.19 37.30 -13.09
N GLY A 399 -3.74 36.44 -14.00
CA GLY A 399 -2.53 35.63 -13.81
C GLY A 399 -2.66 34.42 -12.87
N GLY A 400 -3.83 34.23 -12.24
CA GLY A 400 -4.11 33.12 -11.31
C GLY A 400 -3.86 33.43 -9.84
N GLU A 401 -3.68 34.70 -9.48
CA GLU A 401 -3.58 35.18 -8.09
C GLU A 401 -4.90 34.96 -7.34
N VAL A 402 -4.87 34.49 -6.09
CA VAL A 402 -6.08 34.29 -5.28
C VAL A 402 -6.47 35.61 -4.61
N ILE A 403 -7.62 36.15 -4.99
CA ILE A 403 -8.17 37.42 -4.52
C ILE A 403 -9.28 37.23 -3.47
N ASP A 404 -9.88 36.04 -3.40
CA ASP A 404 -10.90 35.68 -2.40
C ASP A 404 -10.91 34.16 -2.15
N THR A 405 -10.80 33.74 -0.89
CA THR A 405 -10.86 32.33 -0.48
C THR A 405 -12.26 31.87 -0.08
N PHE A 406 -13.22 32.79 0.08
CA PHE A 406 -14.60 32.48 0.49
C PHE A 406 -15.33 31.51 -0.47
N PRO A 407 -15.17 31.57 -1.81
CA PRO A 407 -15.76 30.58 -2.71
C PRO A 407 -15.28 29.15 -2.47
N TYR A 408 -14.01 28.97 -2.07
CA TYR A 408 -13.46 27.66 -1.73
C TYR A 408 -14.06 27.13 -0.43
N PHE A 409 -14.13 27.98 0.60
CA PHE A 409 -14.78 27.66 1.87
C PHE A 409 -16.27 27.29 1.68
N VAL A 410 -17.03 28.10 0.94
CA VAL A 410 -18.45 27.84 0.63
C VAL A 410 -18.62 26.51 -0.11
N SER A 411 -17.79 26.24 -1.11
CA SER A 411 -17.80 24.95 -1.81
C SER A 411 -17.56 23.78 -0.84
N GLY A 412 -16.60 23.91 0.09
CA GLY A 412 -16.27 22.88 1.08
C GLY A 412 -17.42 22.61 2.05
N VAL A 413 -18.02 23.67 2.59
CA VAL A 413 -19.19 23.58 3.49
C VAL A 413 -20.41 22.97 2.77
N LEU A 414 -20.70 23.38 1.54
CA LEU A 414 -21.85 22.86 0.78
C LEU A 414 -21.71 21.37 0.47
N HIS A 415 -20.52 20.91 0.06
CA HIS A 415 -20.26 19.48 -0.12
C HIS A 415 -20.37 18.73 1.21
N LEU A 416 -19.78 19.25 2.30
CA LEU A 416 -19.84 18.58 3.61
C LEU A 416 -21.29 18.43 4.11
N ILE A 417 -22.13 19.46 3.99
CA ILE A 417 -23.56 19.39 4.34
C ILE A 417 -24.31 18.41 3.44
N SER A 418 -24.08 18.47 2.11
CA SER A 418 -24.71 17.56 1.14
C SER A 418 -24.36 16.10 1.40
N SER A 419 -23.13 15.83 1.87
CA SER A 419 -22.68 14.48 2.23
C SER A 419 -23.49 13.86 3.37
N ALA A 420 -23.96 14.66 4.34
CA ALA A 420 -24.78 14.18 5.43
C ALA A 420 -26.20 13.79 4.96
N VAL A 421 -26.76 14.54 4.00
CA VAL A 421 -28.05 14.21 3.38
C VAL A 421 -27.97 12.91 2.58
N LEU A 422 -26.92 12.76 1.76
CA LEU A 422 -26.65 11.53 1.01
C LEU A 422 -26.37 10.35 1.95
N GLY A 423 -25.58 10.54 3.00
CA GLY A 423 -25.31 9.52 4.01
C GLY A 423 -26.58 9.04 4.72
N PHE A 424 -27.47 9.96 5.11
CA PHE A 424 -28.74 9.62 5.73
C PHE A 424 -29.66 8.83 4.78
N GLY A 425 -29.82 9.29 3.53
CA GLY A 425 -30.61 8.60 2.51
C GLY A 425 -30.05 7.21 2.18
N GLY A 426 -28.73 7.09 2.07
CA GLY A 426 -28.05 5.81 1.83
C GLY A 426 -28.23 4.81 2.98
N ILE A 427 -28.03 5.25 4.22
CA ILE A 427 -28.25 4.44 5.43
C ILE A 427 -29.72 4.02 5.54
N TYR A 428 -30.66 4.93 5.27
CA TYR A 428 -32.09 4.62 5.25
C TYR A 428 -32.41 3.51 4.24
N HIS A 429 -32.05 3.68 2.96
CA HIS A 429 -32.34 2.66 1.93
C HIS A 429 -31.57 1.34 2.11
N ALA A 430 -30.39 1.36 2.75
CA ALA A 430 -29.61 0.15 3.01
C ALA A 430 -30.12 -0.69 4.21
N LEU A 431 -30.74 -0.05 5.22
CA LEU A 431 -31.06 -0.70 6.50
C LEU A 431 -32.55 -0.68 6.90
N LEU A 432 -33.33 0.30 6.43
CA LEU A 432 -34.70 0.59 6.90
C LEU A 432 -35.75 0.67 5.78
N GLY A 433 -35.34 1.01 4.56
CA GLY A 433 -36.20 1.02 3.38
C GLY A 433 -36.56 -0.38 2.88
N PRO A 434 -37.48 -0.48 1.92
CA PRO A 434 -37.85 -1.77 1.31
C PRO A 434 -36.64 -2.40 0.60
N GLU A 435 -36.49 -3.72 0.71
CA GLU A 435 -35.29 -4.41 0.17
C GLU A 435 -35.28 -4.45 -1.37
N THR A 436 -36.47 -4.48 -1.97
CA THR A 436 -36.78 -4.43 -3.41
C THR A 436 -37.76 -3.28 -3.69
N LEU A 437 -37.66 -2.66 -4.86
CA LEU A 437 -38.46 -1.47 -5.23
C LEU A 437 -39.58 -1.80 -6.23
N GLU A 438 -39.57 -2.98 -6.82
CA GLU A 438 -40.37 -3.37 -7.98
C GLU A 438 -41.88 -3.43 -7.66
N GLU A 439 -42.23 -3.93 -6.48
CA GLU A 439 -43.62 -4.06 -6.02
C GLU A 439 -44.15 -2.76 -5.38
N SER A 440 -43.32 -2.07 -4.59
CA SER A 440 -43.74 -0.90 -3.81
C SER A 440 -43.63 0.43 -4.58
N PHE A 441 -42.68 0.53 -5.52
CA PHE A 441 -42.35 1.77 -6.22
C PHE A 441 -42.00 1.51 -7.70
N PRO A 442 -42.95 1.10 -8.57
CA PRO A 442 -42.67 0.63 -9.93
C PRO A 442 -41.90 1.61 -10.85
N PHE A 443 -41.98 2.92 -10.58
CA PHE A 443 -41.16 3.91 -11.28
C PHE A 443 -39.66 3.77 -10.96
N PHE A 444 -39.30 3.44 -9.71
CA PHE A 444 -37.91 3.29 -9.26
C PHE A 444 -37.41 1.84 -9.32
N GLY A 445 -38.30 0.85 -9.28
CA GLY A 445 -37.94 -0.56 -9.48
C GLY A 445 -37.43 -0.87 -10.88
N TYR A 446 -36.54 -1.85 -11.00
CA TYR A 446 -35.92 -2.25 -12.26
C TYR A 446 -35.45 -3.72 -12.25
N VAL A 447 -35.36 -4.32 -13.45
CA VAL A 447 -34.79 -5.65 -13.65
C VAL A 447 -33.65 -5.52 -14.65
N TRP A 448 -32.45 -6.03 -14.32
CA TRP A 448 -31.25 -5.91 -15.18
C TRP A 448 -31.40 -6.47 -16.61
N LYS A 449 -32.39 -7.33 -16.84
CA LYS A 449 -32.72 -7.91 -18.16
C LYS A 449 -33.63 -7.01 -19.00
N ASP A 450 -34.29 -6.02 -18.41
CA ASP A 450 -35.10 -5.02 -19.14
C ASP A 450 -34.17 -3.97 -19.76
N ARG A 451 -33.89 -4.16 -21.05
CA ARG A 451 -33.05 -3.25 -21.84
C ARG A 451 -33.61 -1.82 -21.88
N ASN A 452 -34.93 -1.66 -21.96
CA ASN A 452 -35.57 -0.35 -22.08
C ASN A 452 -35.39 0.44 -20.79
N LYS A 453 -35.68 -0.18 -19.63
CA LYS A 453 -35.46 0.44 -18.32
C LYS A 453 -33.98 0.81 -18.11
N MET A 454 -33.05 -0.06 -18.49
CA MET A 454 -31.61 0.21 -18.39
C MET A 454 -31.16 1.38 -19.28
N THR A 455 -31.66 1.49 -20.51
CA THR A 455 -31.35 2.63 -21.40
C THR A 455 -31.93 3.96 -20.91
N THR A 456 -33.06 3.95 -20.20
CA THR A 456 -33.66 5.17 -19.61
C THR A 456 -32.87 5.68 -18.39
N ILE A 457 -32.03 4.85 -17.77
CA ILE A 457 -31.21 5.21 -16.60
C ILE A 457 -29.82 5.71 -17.02
N LEU A 458 -29.31 5.30 -18.19
CA LEU A 458 -27.96 5.61 -18.67
C LEU A 458 -27.96 6.75 -19.71
N PHE A 459 -27.85 7.99 -19.25
CA PHE A 459 -27.61 9.14 -20.11
C PHE A 459 -26.18 9.16 -20.67
N TYR A 460 -26.03 9.29 -21.99
CA TYR A 460 -24.73 9.48 -22.66
C TYR A 460 -24.47 10.96 -22.94
N GLY A 461 -23.26 11.42 -22.61
CA GLY A 461 -22.70 12.71 -23.01
C GLY A 461 -21.56 12.56 -24.05
N PRO A 462 -21.16 13.63 -24.74
CA PRO A 462 -20.27 13.55 -25.91
C PRO A 462 -18.78 13.36 -25.58
N THR A 463 -18.03 12.87 -26.58
CA THR A 463 -16.56 12.95 -26.66
C THR A 463 -16.15 14.39 -27.02
N GLY A 464 -14.95 14.91 -26.78
CA GLY A 464 -13.63 14.29 -26.58
C GLY A 464 -12.56 15.00 -27.43
N PRO A 465 -12.70 15.09 -28.77
CA PRO A 465 -11.64 15.58 -29.66
C PRO A 465 -11.65 17.10 -29.88
N GLU A 466 -11.47 17.90 -28.82
CA GLU A 466 -11.35 19.37 -28.96
C GLU A 466 -10.30 20.04 -28.03
N ALA A 467 -9.85 19.37 -26.96
CA ALA A 467 -8.95 19.96 -25.95
C ALA A 467 -7.43 19.73 -26.19
N SER A 468 -6.98 19.62 -27.45
CA SER A 468 -5.65 19.05 -27.80
C SER A 468 -4.54 20.07 -28.15
N GLN A 469 -4.72 21.38 -27.91
CA GLN A 469 -3.78 22.42 -28.37
C GLN A 469 -3.55 23.56 -27.33
N ALA A 470 -2.81 23.31 -26.23
CA ALA A 470 -1.94 24.31 -25.57
C ALA A 470 -1.17 23.80 -24.31
N GLN A 471 0.17 23.56 -24.31
CA GLN A 471 0.89 23.33 -23.02
C GLN A 471 2.42 23.65 -22.81
N ALA A 472 3.27 23.91 -23.82
CA ALA A 472 4.64 24.47 -23.63
C ALA A 472 5.24 25.20 -24.85
N PHE A 473 4.48 26.06 -25.54
CA PHE A 473 4.80 27.50 -25.51
C PHE A 473 4.92 28.01 -24.05
N THR A 474 5.88 27.41 -23.30
CA THR A 474 6.55 27.86 -22.06
C THR A 474 8.07 28.00 -22.31
N PHE A 475 8.86 26.93 -22.47
CA PHE A 475 10.28 26.98 -22.09
C PHE A 475 11.28 27.95 -22.82
N LEU A 476 11.08 28.34 -24.09
CA LEU A 476 12.00 29.16 -24.91
C LEU A 476 12.59 30.41 -24.26
N VAL A 477 11.76 31.17 -23.55
CA VAL A 477 12.10 32.57 -23.25
C VAL A 477 13.28 32.71 -22.28
N ARG A 478 13.61 31.65 -21.55
CA ARG A 478 14.67 31.62 -20.55
C ARG A 478 16.06 31.66 -21.18
N ASP A 479 16.35 30.68 -22.02
CA ASP A 479 17.75 30.28 -22.26
C ASP A 479 18.48 31.22 -23.22
N GLN A 480 17.75 32.11 -23.88
CA GLN A 480 18.32 33.26 -24.57
C GLN A 480 18.87 34.33 -23.61
N ARG A 481 18.20 34.58 -22.47
CA ARG A 481 18.56 35.69 -21.56
C ARG A 481 19.86 35.46 -20.81
N LEU A 482 20.28 34.20 -20.67
CA LEU A 482 21.56 33.83 -20.06
C LEU A 482 22.77 34.05 -21.01
N GLY A 483 22.62 34.85 -22.07
CA GLY A 483 23.71 35.41 -22.85
C GLY A 483 24.44 34.44 -23.78
N ALA A 484 24.01 33.18 -23.87
CA ALA A 484 24.63 32.19 -24.73
C ALA A 484 24.43 32.53 -26.23
N ASN A 485 25.47 32.33 -27.05
CA ASN A 485 25.35 32.48 -28.50
C ASN A 485 24.73 31.22 -29.11
N VAL A 486 23.43 31.04 -28.84
CA VAL A 486 22.68 29.77 -28.94
C VAL A 486 22.70 29.10 -30.32
N GLY A 487 22.85 29.87 -31.40
CA GLY A 487 22.86 29.39 -32.78
C GLY A 487 24.22 28.93 -33.31
N SER A 488 25.31 29.14 -32.57
CA SER A 488 26.67 28.75 -32.99
C SER A 488 27.45 27.94 -31.94
N ALA A 489 26.95 27.84 -30.72
CA ALA A 489 27.54 26.98 -29.69
C ALA A 489 27.26 25.49 -29.97
N GLN A 490 28.30 24.78 -30.44
CA GLN A 490 28.25 23.34 -30.68
C GLN A 490 28.25 22.55 -29.36
N GLY A 491 27.49 21.46 -29.30
CA GLY A 491 27.53 20.46 -28.23
C GLY A 491 28.57 19.37 -28.50
N PRO A 492 28.96 18.56 -27.50
CA PRO A 492 29.98 17.51 -27.66
C PRO A 492 29.64 16.44 -28.73
N THR A 493 28.36 16.31 -29.08
CA THR A 493 27.83 15.38 -30.10
C THR A 493 27.74 15.99 -31.50
N GLY A 494 28.24 17.21 -31.72
CA GLY A 494 28.17 17.92 -32.99
C GLY A 494 26.85 18.66 -33.27
N LEU A 495 25.76 18.31 -32.58
CA LEU A 495 24.49 19.05 -32.59
C LEU A 495 24.63 20.43 -31.92
N GLY A 496 23.70 21.35 -32.21
CA GLY A 496 23.63 22.64 -31.53
C GLY A 496 23.28 22.48 -30.05
N LYS A 497 24.05 23.13 -29.16
CA LYS A 497 23.91 22.99 -27.69
C LYS A 497 22.57 23.50 -27.16
N TYR A 498 21.96 24.47 -27.85
CA TYR A 498 20.77 25.19 -27.40
C TYR A 498 19.62 25.18 -28.42
N LEU A 499 19.92 25.27 -29.72
CA LEU A 499 18.93 25.19 -30.80
C LEU A 499 19.35 24.13 -31.83
N MET A 500 18.38 23.38 -32.32
CA MET A 500 18.53 22.39 -33.39
C MET A 500 17.26 22.34 -34.27
N ARG A 501 17.13 21.35 -35.15
CA ARG A 501 15.89 21.12 -35.92
C ARG A 501 15.12 19.90 -35.45
N SER A 502 13.80 19.95 -35.56
CA SER A 502 12.92 18.77 -35.44
C SER A 502 13.11 17.85 -36.64
N PRO A 503 12.58 16.61 -36.61
CA PRO A 503 12.51 15.74 -37.79
C PRO A 503 11.74 16.35 -38.98
N THR A 504 10.84 17.30 -38.73
CA THR A 504 10.07 18.06 -39.75
C THR A 504 10.76 19.36 -40.19
N GLY A 505 11.91 19.70 -39.61
CA GLY A 505 12.72 20.86 -40.00
C GLY A 505 12.42 22.16 -39.23
N GLU A 506 11.43 22.20 -38.34
CA GLU A 506 11.20 23.34 -37.44
C GLU A 506 12.43 23.62 -36.57
N VAL A 507 12.70 24.88 -36.25
CA VAL A 507 13.69 25.23 -35.23
C VAL A 507 13.13 24.84 -33.87
N ILE A 508 13.89 24.05 -33.09
CA ILE A 508 13.52 23.55 -31.75
C ILE A 508 14.69 23.68 -30.77
N PHE A 509 14.44 23.38 -29.49
CA PHE A 509 15.49 23.30 -28.47
C PHE A 509 16.43 22.10 -28.65
N GLY A 510 17.70 22.30 -28.31
CA GLY A 510 18.73 21.26 -28.21
C GLY A 510 18.75 20.52 -26.87
N GLY A 511 19.56 19.47 -26.78
CA GLY A 511 19.65 18.59 -25.60
C GLY A 511 18.48 17.62 -25.49
N GLU A 512 18.36 16.89 -24.37
CA GLU A 512 17.36 15.83 -24.20
C GLU A 512 15.89 16.28 -24.37
N THR A 513 15.63 17.57 -24.16
CA THR A 513 14.30 18.19 -24.33
C THR A 513 13.84 18.29 -25.78
N MET A 514 14.68 17.91 -26.76
CA MET A 514 14.28 17.74 -28.17
C MET A 514 13.05 16.81 -28.32
N ARG A 515 12.81 15.90 -27.36
CA ARG A 515 11.64 15.00 -27.31
C ARG A 515 10.31 15.67 -26.92
N PHE A 516 10.30 16.97 -26.62
CA PHE A 516 9.14 17.72 -26.12
C PHE A 516 8.83 19.01 -26.93
N TRP A 517 9.24 19.05 -28.20
CA TRP A 517 9.12 20.22 -29.08
C TRP A 517 7.66 20.61 -29.45
N ASP A 518 6.74 19.64 -29.43
CA ASP A 518 5.34 19.70 -29.87
C ASP A 518 4.41 20.59 -29.01
N LEU A 519 4.91 21.10 -27.90
CA LEU A 519 4.14 21.55 -26.72
C LEU A 519 3.77 23.07 -26.89
N ARG A 520 2.52 23.55 -26.60
CA ARG A 520 1.91 24.87 -27.07
C ARG A 520 1.24 25.94 -26.09
N ALA A 521 1.75 26.29 -24.90
CA ALA A 521 1.17 27.16 -23.82
C ALA A 521 1.26 28.73 -24.01
N PRO A 522 1.13 29.58 -22.95
CA PRO A 522 1.19 31.07 -23.06
C PRO A 522 2.52 31.85 -22.91
N TRP A 523 3.68 31.29 -22.51
CA TRP A 523 4.94 32.07 -22.35
C TRP A 523 6.13 31.85 -23.32
N LEU A 524 6.54 30.62 -23.76
CA LEU A 524 7.60 30.46 -24.84
C LEU A 524 7.22 31.27 -26.01
N GLU A 525 5.92 31.05 -26.29
CA GLU A 525 3.89 31.82 -28.18
C GLU A 525 4.06 33.11 -29.24
N PRO A 526 3.90 34.42 -28.87
CA PRO A 526 4.74 35.55 -29.37
C PRO A 526 6.13 35.32 -30.01
N LEU A 527 7.02 34.44 -29.52
CA LEU A 527 8.38 34.19 -30.06
C LEU A 527 8.46 33.06 -31.10
N ARG A 528 7.33 32.39 -31.43
CA ARG A 528 7.28 31.28 -32.39
C ARG A 528 6.83 31.85 -33.72
N GLY A 529 7.61 31.57 -34.76
CA GLY A 529 7.32 31.94 -36.15
C GLY A 529 6.74 30.76 -36.93
N PRO A 530 6.51 30.92 -38.24
CA PRO A 530 5.98 29.86 -39.11
C PRO A 530 6.84 28.58 -39.16
N ASN A 531 8.14 28.69 -38.83
CA ASN A 531 9.13 27.59 -38.93
C ASN A 531 9.64 27.14 -37.55
N GLY A 532 8.82 27.22 -36.50
CA GLY A 532 9.21 26.94 -35.12
C GLY A 532 9.76 28.19 -34.39
N LEU A 533 10.80 28.03 -33.57
CA LEU A 533 11.33 29.10 -32.71
C LEU A 533 11.98 30.23 -33.56
N ASP A 534 11.52 31.48 -33.43
CA ASP A 534 11.99 32.59 -34.27
C ASP A 534 13.25 33.25 -33.68
N LEU A 535 14.37 33.12 -34.40
CA LEU A 535 15.69 33.64 -33.98
C LEU A 535 15.76 35.18 -33.89
N SER A 536 14.86 35.90 -34.54
CA SER A 536 14.80 37.38 -34.47
C SER A 536 14.02 37.84 -33.26
N ARG A 537 12.85 37.22 -32.99
CA ARG A 537 12.02 37.52 -31.81
C ARG A 537 12.72 37.09 -30.53
N LEU A 538 13.37 35.93 -30.55
CA LEU A 538 14.33 35.50 -29.53
C LEU A 538 15.32 36.61 -29.14
N LYS A 539 15.89 37.32 -30.11
CA LYS A 539 16.93 38.33 -29.85
C LYS A 539 16.41 39.68 -29.33
N LYS A 540 15.09 39.92 -29.31
CA LYS A 540 14.54 41.28 -29.11
C LYS A 540 13.27 41.35 -28.26
N ASP A 541 12.36 40.39 -28.40
CA ASP A 541 10.96 40.54 -27.99
C ASP A 541 10.66 39.88 -26.63
N ILE A 542 11.69 39.31 -26.02
CA ILE A 542 11.65 38.59 -24.75
C ILE A 542 11.41 39.55 -23.56
N GLN A 543 10.37 39.28 -22.75
CA GLN A 543 9.86 40.17 -21.70
C GLN A 543 10.17 39.71 -20.25
N PRO A 544 10.30 40.65 -19.27
CA PRO A 544 10.60 40.34 -17.86
C PRO A 544 9.68 39.30 -17.19
N TRP A 545 8.40 39.26 -17.55
CA TRP A 545 7.44 38.32 -16.95
C TRP A 545 7.65 36.87 -17.43
N GLN A 546 8.04 36.68 -18.70
CA GLN A 546 8.26 35.36 -19.29
C GLN A 546 9.44 34.65 -18.62
N GLU A 547 10.53 35.38 -18.35
CA GLU A 547 11.70 34.85 -17.65
C GLU A 547 11.41 34.46 -16.19
N ARG A 548 10.66 35.28 -15.43
CA ARG A 548 10.28 34.90 -14.06
C ARG A 548 9.48 33.61 -14.04
N ARG A 549 8.45 33.53 -14.88
CA ARG A 549 7.62 32.33 -15.07
C ARG A 549 8.41 31.12 -15.63
N SER A 550 9.59 31.37 -16.21
CA SER A 550 10.52 30.35 -16.71
C SER A 550 11.43 29.70 -15.69
N ALA A 551 11.91 30.51 -14.73
CA ALA A 551 12.70 30.03 -13.61
C ALA A 551 11.76 29.31 -12.63
N GLU A 552 10.61 29.92 -12.35
CA GLU A 552 9.50 29.35 -11.57
C GLU A 552 9.13 27.93 -12.03
N TYR A 553 8.88 27.72 -13.33
CA TYR A 553 8.53 26.40 -13.88
C TYR A 553 9.73 25.45 -14.05
N MET A 554 10.97 25.94 -13.90
CA MET A 554 12.18 25.11 -13.92
C MET A 554 12.47 24.52 -12.54
N THR A 555 12.40 25.34 -11.49
CA THR A 555 12.61 24.90 -10.10
C THR A 555 11.44 24.06 -9.58
N HIS A 556 10.24 24.24 -10.16
CA HIS A 556 9.05 23.42 -9.89
C HIS A 556 8.75 22.41 -11.01
N ALA A 557 9.80 21.80 -11.57
CA ALA A 557 9.65 20.62 -12.42
C ALA A 557 8.98 19.48 -11.62
N PRO A 558 8.12 18.64 -12.23
CA PRO A 558 7.26 17.67 -11.52
C PRO A 558 8.00 16.40 -11.04
N LEU A 559 9.22 16.55 -10.51
CA LEU A 559 10.06 15.50 -9.95
C LEU A 559 10.16 15.69 -8.42
N GLY A 560 10.06 14.58 -7.69
CA GLY A 560 10.30 14.53 -6.25
C GLY A 560 10.09 13.13 -5.69
N SER A 561 10.50 12.91 -4.44
CA SER A 561 10.39 11.63 -3.74
C SER A 561 9.00 11.38 -3.14
N LEU A 562 8.70 10.13 -2.77
CA LEU A 562 7.43 9.77 -2.10
C LEU A 562 7.25 10.46 -0.73
N ASN A 563 8.36 10.88 -0.08
CA ASN A 563 8.35 11.67 1.16
C ASN A 563 8.44 13.20 0.89
N SER A 564 7.97 13.63 -0.28
CA SER A 564 7.85 15.04 -0.70
C SER A 564 9.16 15.83 -0.84
N VAL A 565 10.31 15.20 -1.11
CA VAL A 565 11.55 15.93 -1.42
C VAL A 565 11.53 16.33 -2.89
N GLY A 566 11.48 17.63 -3.18
CA GLY A 566 11.43 18.17 -4.53
C GLY A 566 12.80 18.16 -5.22
N GLY A 567 12.81 17.80 -6.51
CA GLY A 567 14.02 17.74 -7.34
C GLY A 567 14.28 16.35 -7.90
N VAL A 568 15.54 16.08 -8.29
CA VAL A 568 15.96 14.77 -8.82
C VAL A 568 16.11 13.74 -7.70
N ALA A 569 16.14 12.45 -8.05
CA ALA A 569 16.26 11.36 -7.07
C ALA A 569 17.58 11.34 -6.26
N THR A 570 18.57 12.14 -6.66
CA THR A 570 19.83 12.37 -5.94
C THR A 570 19.89 13.72 -5.24
N GLU A 571 18.80 14.50 -5.25
CA GLU A 571 18.74 15.82 -4.63
C GLU A 571 18.74 15.69 -3.10
N ILE A 572 19.36 16.65 -2.43
CA ILE A 572 19.36 16.69 -0.97
C ILE A 572 17.99 17.13 -0.44
N ASN A 573 17.64 16.69 0.78
CA ASN A 573 16.52 17.29 1.52
C ASN A 573 16.72 18.81 1.59
N ALA A 574 15.83 19.59 0.97
CA ALA A 574 15.92 21.05 0.91
C ALA A 574 14.57 21.70 0.57
N VAL A 575 13.88 21.17 -0.46
CA VAL A 575 12.56 21.66 -0.89
C VAL A 575 11.51 20.61 -0.55
N ASN A 576 10.48 20.99 0.20
CA ASN A 576 9.29 20.15 0.42
C ASN A 576 8.31 20.38 -0.74
N TYR A 577 8.39 19.54 -1.77
CA TYR A 577 7.60 19.66 -3.00
C TYR A 577 7.45 18.32 -3.72
N VAL A 578 6.20 17.92 -3.99
CA VAL A 578 5.85 17.06 -5.13
C VAL A 578 4.68 17.70 -5.84
N SER A 579 4.80 17.85 -7.16
CA SER A 579 3.78 18.51 -7.97
C SER A 579 2.41 17.82 -7.84
N PRO A 580 1.31 18.58 -7.70
CA PRO A 580 -0.06 18.04 -7.82
C PRO A 580 -0.26 17.24 -9.12
N ARG A 581 0.48 17.57 -10.19
CA ARG A 581 0.48 16.80 -11.45
C ARG A 581 0.97 15.36 -11.26
N SER A 582 2.02 15.17 -10.45
CA SER A 582 2.61 13.86 -10.17
C SER A 582 1.69 13.04 -9.24
N TRP A 583 1.10 13.68 -8.22
CA TRP A 583 0.09 13.05 -7.36
C TRP A 583 -1.17 12.62 -8.14
N LEU A 584 -1.74 13.51 -8.94
CA LEU A 584 -2.94 13.22 -9.74
C LEU A 584 -2.66 12.16 -10.80
N ALA A 585 -1.57 12.27 -11.58
CA ALA A 585 -1.25 11.31 -12.63
C ALA A 585 -0.98 9.90 -12.08
N THR A 586 -0.22 9.76 -10.99
CA THR A 586 0.09 8.45 -10.40
C THR A 586 -1.13 7.81 -9.75
N SER A 587 -1.91 8.56 -8.97
CA SER A 587 -3.15 8.05 -8.35
C SER A 587 -4.17 7.62 -9.40
N HIS A 588 -4.41 8.42 -10.45
CA HIS A 588 -5.38 8.09 -11.49
C HIS A 588 -4.87 6.98 -12.42
N PHE A 589 -3.56 6.82 -12.63
CA PHE A 589 -3.01 5.66 -13.34
C PHE A 589 -3.20 4.36 -12.54
N VAL A 590 -2.91 4.38 -11.24
CA VAL A 590 -3.10 3.20 -10.36
C VAL A 590 -4.58 2.83 -10.26
N LEU A 591 -5.48 3.80 -10.07
CA LEU A 591 -6.92 3.58 -10.09
C LEU A 591 -7.39 3.06 -11.46
N GLY A 592 -6.94 3.67 -12.56
CA GLY A 592 -7.28 3.25 -13.92
C GLY A 592 -6.82 1.81 -14.23
N PHE A 593 -5.63 1.43 -13.78
CA PHE A 593 -5.14 0.05 -13.87
C PHE A 593 -6.04 -0.93 -13.09
N PHE A 594 -6.38 -0.64 -11.84
CA PHE A 594 -7.25 -1.53 -11.06
C PHE A 594 -8.70 -1.54 -11.59
N PHE A 595 -9.20 -0.45 -12.16
CA PHE A 595 -10.49 -0.41 -12.87
C PHE A 595 -10.45 -1.23 -14.16
N PHE A 596 -9.34 -1.26 -14.89
CA PHE A 596 -9.15 -2.12 -16.06
C PHE A 596 -9.08 -3.61 -15.67
N VAL A 597 -8.35 -3.97 -14.62
CA VAL A 597 -8.34 -5.34 -14.05
C VAL A 597 -9.74 -5.74 -13.59
N GLY A 598 -10.46 -4.83 -12.90
CA GLY A 598 -11.85 -5.00 -12.52
C GLY A 598 -12.79 -5.18 -13.72
N HIS A 599 -12.60 -4.41 -14.79
CA HIS A 599 -13.35 -4.56 -16.05
C HIS A 599 -13.14 -5.96 -16.65
N LEU A 600 -11.89 -6.43 -16.80
CA LEU A 600 -11.60 -7.76 -17.32
C LEU A 600 -12.26 -8.86 -16.47
N TRP A 601 -12.13 -8.76 -15.14
CA TRP A 601 -12.73 -9.69 -14.18
C TRP A 601 -14.27 -9.72 -14.27
N HIS A 602 -14.93 -8.57 -14.21
CA HIS A 602 -16.38 -8.47 -14.22
C HIS A 602 -16.98 -8.78 -15.61
N ALA A 603 -16.35 -8.37 -16.71
CA ALA A 603 -16.81 -8.68 -18.06
C ALA A 603 -16.64 -10.18 -18.39
N GLY A 604 -15.52 -10.78 -18.01
CA GLY A 604 -15.28 -12.23 -18.12
C GLY A 604 -16.31 -13.03 -17.31
N ARG A 605 -16.49 -12.68 -16.04
CA ARG A 605 -17.49 -13.33 -15.16
C ARG A 605 -18.93 -13.12 -15.66
N ALA A 606 -19.27 -11.95 -16.20
CA ALA A 606 -20.59 -11.69 -16.76
C ALA A 606 -20.87 -12.55 -18.01
N ARG A 607 -19.88 -12.74 -18.91
CA ARG A 607 -20.01 -13.67 -20.04
C ARG A 607 -20.19 -15.11 -19.57
N ALA A 608 -19.35 -15.58 -18.64
CA ALA A 608 -19.45 -16.94 -18.09
C ALA A 608 -20.81 -17.18 -17.41
N ALA A 609 -21.34 -16.21 -16.66
CA ALA A 609 -22.61 -16.32 -15.97
C ALA A 609 -23.82 -16.25 -16.93
N ALA A 610 -23.73 -15.45 -17.99
CA ALA A 610 -24.75 -15.41 -19.04
C ALA A 610 -24.79 -16.73 -19.86
N ALA A 611 -23.66 -17.44 -19.93
CA ALA A 611 -23.53 -18.74 -20.58
C ALA A 611 -23.61 -19.95 -19.60
N GLY A 612 -23.87 -19.71 -18.31
CA GLY A 612 -24.18 -20.75 -17.31
C GLY A 612 -22.99 -21.51 -16.69
N PHE A 613 -21.74 -21.11 -16.95
CA PHE A 613 -20.54 -21.84 -16.48
C PHE A 613 -19.67 -21.06 -15.47
N GLU A 614 -20.18 -20.00 -14.83
CA GLU A 614 -19.38 -19.17 -13.89
C GLU A 614 -18.98 -19.87 -12.58
N LYS A 615 -19.49 -21.08 -12.35
CA LYS A 615 -19.23 -21.92 -11.17
C LYS A 615 -18.29 -23.09 -11.45
N GLY A 616 -17.92 -23.31 -12.70
CA GLY A 616 -17.12 -24.45 -13.16
C GLY A 616 -17.69 -25.10 -14.42
N ILE A 617 -16.96 -26.08 -14.94
CA ILE A 617 -17.38 -26.93 -16.05
C ILE A 617 -18.26 -28.06 -15.48
N ASP A 618 -19.33 -28.39 -16.19
CA ASP A 618 -20.16 -29.56 -15.86
C ASP A 618 -19.40 -30.86 -16.20
N ARG A 619 -19.40 -31.82 -15.28
CA ARG A 619 -18.68 -33.10 -15.43
C ARG A 619 -19.32 -34.02 -16.45
N ASP A 620 -20.64 -33.94 -16.59
CA ASP A 620 -21.41 -34.81 -17.49
C ASP A 620 -21.51 -34.21 -18.91
N PHE A 621 -21.20 -32.91 -19.04
CA PHE A 621 -21.32 -32.13 -20.27
C PHE A 621 -20.09 -31.23 -20.53
N GLU A 622 -18.88 -31.72 -20.28
CA GLU A 622 -17.65 -30.97 -20.55
C GLU A 622 -17.52 -30.64 -22.06
N PRO A 623 -17.56 -29.36 -22.48
CA PRO A 623 -17.68 -29.02 -23.91
C PRO A 623 -16.51 -29.52 -24.76
N VAL A 624 -15.30 -29.58 -24.20
CA VAL A 624 -14.08 -30.03 -24.88
C VAL A 624 -14.18 -31.50 -25.31
N LEU A 625 -14.89 -32.35 -24.56
CA LEU A 625 -15.09 -33.76 -24.90
C LEU A 625 -16.01 -33.96 -26.12
N SER A 626 -16.72 -32.91 -26.55
CA SER A 626 -17.56 -32.90 -27.76
C SER A 626 -16.91 -32.20 -28.97
N MET A 627 -15.65 -31.72 -28.83
CA MET A 627 -14.90 -31.09 -29.92
C MET A 627 -14.01 -32.10 -30.62
N THR A 628 -13.80 -31.93 -31.93
CA THR A 628 -12.85 -32.74 -32.70
C THR A 628 -11.44 -32.61 -32.12
N LEU A 629 -10.75 -33.73 -31.96
CA LEU A 629 -9.35 -33.74 -31.51
C LEU A 629 -8.47 -32.98 -32.51
N LEU A 630 -7.52 -32.18 -32.01
CA LEU A 630 -6.59 -31.39 -32.82
C LEU A 630 -5.50 -32.23 -33.52
N ILE A 631 -5.62 -33.56 -33.52
CA ILE A 631 -4.69 -34.50 -34.16
C ILE A 631 -5.50 -35.54 -34.94
N GLU A 632 -5.85 -35.19 -36.17
CA GLU A 632 -5.94 -36.14 -37.28
C GLU A 632 -4.80 -35.84 -38.26
N THR A 633 -4.37 -36.83 -39.04
CA THR A 633 -3.28 -36.73 -40.05
C THR A 633 -1.85 -36.48 -39.53
N VAL A 634 -1.33 -37.40 -38.70
CA VAL A 634 0.05 -37.91 -38.91
C VAL A 634 0.03 -39.45 -38.84
N TYR A 635 -0.03 -40.07 -40.01
CA TYR A 635 0.25 -41.48 -40.30
C TYR A 635 0.97 -41.54 -41.65
#